data_AF-A0A2U3A7H5-F1
#
_entry.id   AF-A0A2U3A7H5-F1
#
_cell.length_a   1.000
_cell.length_b   1.000
_cell.length_c   1.000
_cell.angle_alpha   90.00
_cell.angle_beta   90.00
_cell.angle_gamma   90.00
#
_symmetry.space_group_name_H-M   'P 1'
#
loop_
_entity.id
_entity.type
_entity.pdbx_description
1 polymer ?
#
loop_
_entity_poly.entity_id
_entity_poly.type
_entity_poly.pdbx_seq_one_letter_code
_entity_poly.pdbx_strand_id
1 'polypeptide(L)'
;MINRARDARDRRNGQQVADRRAAVRKAPARRRARWGLLRSAARFQGRRLLAALAAGAVGLLGCVTTPIGRRLGWRWLMHPGRRLYRRLMDAAHANRAQRDGAIRARRAEEEAAADRDLNEIGDRVARPARIIPTAPTSAQEVVNVSGFKFEEAAAEMENAARSYEPDGNMEVLTMIENLPTALLSVANTFRILAERSDEEFAFEKDVAGAFDDIHQQLLNGVDAAETLVPLFRNVHEQDIARHESPRNGSEAEKGWNV
;
A
#
# COMPACT_ATOMS: atom_id res chain seq x y z
N MET A 1 54.63 -4.88 4.50
CA MET A 1 53.50 -5.85 4.37
C MET A 1 52.17 -5.32 4.93
N ILE A 2 52.18 -4.54 6.02
CA ILE A 2 50.96 -4.03 6.70
C ILE A 2 50.07 -3.15 5.80
N ASN A 3 50.64 -2.31 4.92
CA ASN A 3 49.87 -1.42 4.04
C ASN A 3 49.04 -2.19 3.00
N ARG A 4 49.57 -3.27 2.39
CA ARG A 4 48.81 -4.08 1.42
C ARG A 4 47.57 -4.74 2.03
N ALA A 5 47.65 -5.16 3.30
CA ALA A 5 46.51 -5.77 4.00
C ALA A 5 45.43 -4.75 4.32
N ARG A 6 45.81 -3.50 4.63
CA ARG A 6 44.88 -2.37 4.83
C ARG A 6 44.19 -1.97 3.52
N ASP A 7 44.96 -1.78 2.44
CA ASP A 7 44.41 -1.42 1.12
C ASP A 7 43.45 -2.48 0.57
N ALA A 8 43.68 -3.76 0.87
CA ALA A 8 42.79 -4.84 0.48
C ALA A 8 41.48 -4.83 1.29
N ARG A 9 41.55 -4.49 2.58
CA ARG A 9 40.37 -4.35 3.44
C ARG A 9 39.55 -3.13 3.05
N ASP A 10 40.19 -2.00 2.75
CA ASP A 10 39.50 -0.77 2.36
C ASP A 10 38.79 -0.93 1.01
N ARG A 11 39.41 -1.62 0.05
CA ARG A 11 38.74 -1.99 -1.22
C ARG A 11 37.51 -2.87 -1.01
N ARG A 12 37.59 -3.87 -0.13
CA ARG A 12 36.44 -4.73 0.21
C ARG A 12 35.32 -3.94 0.88
N ASN A 13 35.67 -3.05 1.80
CA ASN A 13 34.69 -2.19 2.47
C ASN A 13 34.03 -1.23 1.47
N GLY A 14 34.81 -0.63 0.57
CA GLY A 14 34.28 0.22 -0.51
C GLY A 14 33.33 -0.53 -1.45
N GLN A 15 33.66 -1.77 -1.82
CA GLN A 15 32.78 -2.63 -2.61
C GLN A 15 31.48 -2.95 -1.86
N GLN A 16 31.55 -3.31 -0.57
CA GLN A 16 30.35 -3.57 0.23
C GLN A 16 29.43 -2.35 0.34
N VAL A 17 29.99 -1.15 0.48
CA VAL A 17 29.21 0.10 0.52
C VAL A 17 28.58 0.37 -0.85
N ALA A 18 29.34 0.23 -1.94
CA ALA A 18 28.82 0.39 -3.29
C ALA A 18 27.69 -0.60 -3.60
N ASP A 19 27.83 -1.86 -3.20
CA ASP A 19 26.83 -2.90 -3.36
C ASP A 19 25.56 -2.59 -2.56
N ARG A 20 25.70 -2.11 -1.31
CA ARG A 20 24.56 -1.68 -0.49
C ARG A 20 23.85 -0.48 -1.11
N ARG A 21 24.59 0.55 -1.54
CA ARG A 21 24.02 1.72 -2.24
C ARG A 21 23.29 1.31 -3.52
N ALA A 22 23.85 0.41 -4.31
CA ALA A 22 23.19 -0.14 -5.50
C ALA A 22 21.94 -0.96 -5.15
N ALA A 23 21.97 -1.75 -4.07
CA ALA A 23 20.82 -2.52 -3.62
C ALA A 23 19.66 -1.61 -3.17
N VAL A 24 19.95 -0.52 -2.47
CA VAL A 24 18.97 0.48 -2.03
C VAL A 24 18.36 1.19 -3.25
N ARG A 25 19.18 1.75 -4.15
CA ARG A 25 18.70 2.42 -5.38
C ARG A 25 17.79 1.53 -6.24
N LYS A 26 18.11 0.24 -6.34
CA LYS A 26 17.36 -0.74 -7.14
C LYS A 26 16.19 -1.38 -6.39
N ALA A 27 16.06 -1.16 -5.09
CA ALA A 27 15.01 -1.75 -4.26
C ALA A 27 13.58 -1.42 -4.74
N PRO A 28 13.21 -0.15 -5.07
CA PRO A 28 11.85 0.17 -5.50
C PRO A 28 11.47 -0.52 -6.81
N ALA A 29 12.36 -0.51 -7.82
CA ALA A 29 12.16 -1.20 -9.09
C ALA A 29 11.94 -2.72 -8.89
N ARG A 30 12.75 -3.33 -8.01
CA ARG A 30 12.62 -4.75 -7.64
C ARG A 30 11.30 -5.06 -6.92
N ARG A 31 10.86 -4.19 -6.00
CA ARG A 31 9.59 -4.36 -5.26
C ARG A 31 8.40 -4.27 -6.22
N ARG A 32 8.36 -3.27 -7.10
CA ARG A 32 7.31 -3.14 -8.13
C ARG A 32 7.24 -4.35 -9.04
N ALA A 33 8.40 -4.84 -9.52
CA ALA A 33 8.46 -6.04 -10.35
C ALA A 33 7.96 -7.30 -9.62
N ARG A 34 8.31 -7.48 -8.34
CA ARG A 34 7.81 -8.60 -7.51
C ARG A 34 6.29 -8.58 -7.41
N TRP A 35 5.70 -7.44 -7.06
CA TRP A 35 4.25 -7.29 -7.00
C TRP A 35 3.57 -7.50 -8.36
N GLY A 36 4.18 -7.00 -9.44
CA GLY A 36 3.70 -7.23 -10.80
C GLY A 36 3.67 -8.72 -11.18
N LEU A 37 4.73 -9.47 -10.84
CA LEU A 37 4.82 -10.92 -11.08
C LEU A 37 3.81 -11.70 -10.23
N LEU A 38 3.63 -11.34 -8.95
CA LEU A 38 2.62 -11.95 -8.08
C LEU A 38 1.20 -11.74 -8.63
N ARG A 39 0.89 -10.50 -9.06
CA ARG A 39 -0.40 -10.18 -9.68
C ARG A 39 -0.60 -10.91 -11.02
N SER A 40 0.46 -11.10 -11.79
CA SER A 40 0.43 -11.88 -13.03
C SER A 40 0.13 -13.37 -12.76
N ALA A 41 0.78 -13.94 -11.73
CA ALA A 41 0.56 -15.30 -11.29
C ALA A 41 -0.88 -15.53 -10.77
N ALA A 42 -1.41 -14.62 -9.96
CA ALA A 42 -2.79 -14.67 -9.47
C ALA A 42 -3.81 -14.71 -10.61
N ARG A 43 -3.64 -13.82 -11.62
CA ARG A 43 -4.50 -13.81 -12.82
C ARG A 43 -4.41 -15.11 -13.62
N PHE A 44 -3.23 -15.71 -13.69
CA PHE A 44 -3.05 -16.99 -14.37
C PHE A 44 -3.78 -18.13 -13.63
N GLN A 45 -3.74 -18.15 -12.30
CA GLN A 45 -4.50 -19.14 -11.52
C GLN A 45 -6.01 -18.98 -11.71
N GLY A 46 -6.51 -17.74 -11.76
CA GLY A 46 -7.91 -17.47 -12.09
C GLY A 46 -8.30 -18.00 -13.48
N ARG A 47 -7.48 -17.73 -14.52
CA ARG A 47 -7.70 -18.28 -15.86
C ARG A 47 -7.63 -19.80 -15.91
N ARG A 48 -6.74 -20.42 -15.12
CA ARG A 48 -6.63 -21.88 -15.01
C ARG A 48 -7.89 -22.50 -14.43
N LEU A 49 -8.47 -21.90 -13.40
CA LEU A 49 -9.73 -22.34 -12.81
C LEU A 49 -10.89 -22.23 -13.80
N LEU A 50 -11.03 -21.08 -14.48
CA LEU A 50 -12.07 -20.89 -15.51
C LEU A 50 -11.91 -21.89 -16.67
N ALA A 51 -10.68 -22.10 -17.14
CA ALA A 51 -10.39 -23.08 -18.19
C ALA A 51 -10.72 -24.50 -17.72
N ALA A 52 -10.44 -24.85 -16.46
CA ALA A 52 -10.79 -26.15 -15.89
C ALA A 52 -12.31 -26.34 -15.78
N LEU A 53 -13.06 -25.32 -15.38
CA LEU A 53 -14.53 -25.37 -15.32
C LEU A 53 -15.14 -25.53 -16.72
N ALA A 54 -14.73 -24.69 -17.68
CA ALA A 54 -15.22 -24.77 -19.06
C ALA A 54 -14.87 -26.12 -19.71
N ALA A 55 -13.63 -26.58 -19.55
CA ALA A 55 -13.20 -27.87 -20.06
C ALA A 55 -13.86 -29.05 -19.33
N GLY A 56 -14.17 -28.90 -18.04
CA GLY A 56 -14.90 -29.89 -17.25
C GLY A 56 -16.32 -30.08 -17.75
N ALA A 57 -17.05 -28.99 -18.00
CA ALA A 57 -18.39 -29.03 -18.59
C ALA A 57 -18.40 -29.71 -19.97
N VAL A 58 -17.45 -29.36 -20.84
CA VAL A 58 -17.28 -30.01 -22.16
C VAL A 58 -16.77 -31.46 -22.01
N GLY A 59 -16.02 -31.76 -20.95
CA GLY A 59 -15.55 -33.09 -20.60
C GLY A 59 -16.68 -34.04 -20.24
N LEU A 60 -17.73 -33.56 -19.56
CA LEU A 60 -18.94 -34.33 -19.27
C LEU A 60 -19.69 -34.73 -20.55
N LEU A 61 -19.81 -33.81 -21.52
CA LEU A 61 -20.29 -34.14 -22.87
C LEU A 61 -19.35 -35.14 -23.58
N GLY A 62 -18.06 -35.05 -23.29
CA GLY A 62 -17.02 -36.01 -23.68
C GLY A 62 -17.30 -37.43 -23.21
N CYS A 63 -17.89 -37.65 -22.03
CA CYS A 63 -18.17 -38.99 -21.51
C CYS A 63 -19.20 -39.74 -22.36
N VAL A 64 -20.15 -39.03 -22.97
CA VAL A 64 -21.17 -39.60 -23.87
C VAL A 64 -20.63 -39.74 -25.30
N THR A 65 -19.84 -38.77 -25.76
CA THR A 65 -19.35 -38.71 -27.14
C THR A 65 -18.10 -39.57 -27.39
N THR A 66 -17.26 -39.81 -26.38
CA THR A 66 -16.04 -40.62 -26.52
C THR A 66 -16.31 -42.11 -26.83
N PRO A 67 -17.27 -42.82 -26.21
CA PRO A 67 -17.58 -44.21 -26.61
C PRO A 67 -18.14 -44.28 -28.04
N ILE A 68 -18.95 -43.30 -28.46
CA ILE A 68 -19.47 -43.19 -29.83
C ILE A 68 -18.31 -42.96 -30.82
N GLY A 69 -17.39 -42.05 -30.51
CA GLY A 69 -16.20 -41.79 -31.31
C GLY A 69 -15.24 -42.98 -31.39
N ARG A 70 -15.16 -43.81 -30.34
CA ARG A 70 -14.39 -45.08 -30.37
C ARG A 70 -15.02 -46.12 -31.29
N ARG A 71 -16.36 -46.19 -31.30
CA ARG A 71 -17.10 -47.14 -32.14
C ARG A 71 -17.06 -46.76 -33.63
N LEU A 72 -17.01 -45.47 -33.96
CA LEU A 72 -16.94 -44.94 -35.33
C LEU A 72 -15.51 -44.62 -35.82
N GLY A 73 -14.48 -44.82 -35.00
CA GLY A 73 -13.09 -44.50 -35.36
C GLY A 73 -12.76 -42.99 -35.44
N TRP A 74 -13.68 -42.12 -35.02
CA TRP A 74 -13.55 -40.67 -35.15
C TRP A 74 -12.74 -40.07 -34.00
N ARG A 75 -11.42 -39.95 -34.20
CA ARG A 75 -10.47 -39.40 -33.21
C ARG A 75 -10.81 -37.99 -32.75
N TRP A 76 -11.47 -37.18 -33.58
CA TRP A 76 -11.80 -35.79 -33.26
C TRP A 76 -12.91 -35.65 -32.21
N LEU A 77 -13.76 -36.66 -32.07
CA LEU A 77 -14.85 -36.72 -31.10
C LEU A 77 -14.39 -37.21 -29.70
N MET A 78 -13.16 -37.71 -29.61
CA MET A 78 -12.59 -38.23 -28.37
C MET A 78 -12.00 -37.11 -27.51
N HIS A 79 -12.43 -37.04 -26.24
CA HIS A 79 -11.94 -36.12 -25.22
C HIS A 79 -11.99 -34.61 -25.61
N PRO A 80 -13.16 -34.08 -26.01
CA PRO A 80 -13.29 -32.68 -26.44
C PRO A 80 -12.88 -31.69 -25.33
N GLY A 81 -13.22 -31.98 -24.07
CA GLY A 81 -12.84 -31.14 -22.92
C GLY A 81 -11.33 -31.00 -22.73
N ARG A 82 -10.56 -32.09 -22.89
CA ARG A 82 -9.08 -32.07 -22.74
C ARG A 82 -8.41 -31.25 -23.84
N ARG A 83 -8.96 -31.27 -25.06
CA ARG A 83 -8.47 -30.47 -26.19
C ARG A 83 -8.75 -28.98 -25.97
N LEU A 84 -9.95 -28.65 -25.50
CA LEU A 84 -10.33 -27.28 -25.15
C LEU A 84 -9.44 -26.73 -24.03
N TYR A 85 -9.23 -27.52 -22.96
CA TYR A 85 -8.34 -27.16 -21.86
C TYR A 85 -6.93 -26.82 -22.35
N ARG A 86 -6.33 -27.69 -23.18
CA ARG A 86 -4.99 -27.45 -23.75
C ARG A 86 -4.94 -26.14 -24.52
N ARG A 87 -5.88 -25.90 -25.45
CA ARG A 87 -5.91 -24.66 -26.23
C ARG A 87 -6.01 -23.40 -25.36
N LEU A 88 -6.89 -23.43 -24.35
CA LEU A 88 -7.06 -22.30 -23.42
C LEU A 88 -5.80 -22.09 -22.57
N MET A 89 -5.16 -23.17 -22.13
CA MET A 89 -3.93 -23.10 -21.34
C MET A 89 -2.74 -22.64 -22.17
N ASP A 90 -2.58 -23.10 -23.42
CA ASP A 90 -1.50 -22.68 -24.33
C ASP A 90 -1.56 -21.17 -24.55
N ALA A 91 -2.76 -20.64 -24.85
CA ALA A 91 -2.98 -19.20 -24.97
C ALA A 91 -2.74 -18.45 -23.65
N ALA A 92 -3.13 -19.01 -22.50
CA ALA A 92 -2.89 -18.41 -21.19
C ALA A 92 -1.39 -18.39 -20.82
N HIS A 93 -0.63 -19.43 -21.19
CA HIS A 93 0.80 -19.51 -21.00
C HIS A 93 1.55 -18.48 -21.85
N ALA A 94 1.22 -18.37 -23.14
CA ALA A 94 1.80 -17.36 -24.03
C ALA A 94 1.55 -15.93 -23.50
N ASN A 95 0.31 -15.63 -23.12
CA ASN A 95 -0.06 -14.33 -22.55
C ASN A 95 0.64 -14.03 -21.21
N ARG A 96 0.94 -15.06 -20.40
CA ARG A 96 1.71 -14.89 -19.17
C ARG A 96 3.19 -14.65 -19.49
N ALA A 97 3.77 -15.43 -20.38
CA ALA A 97 5.16 -15.29 -20.79
C ALA A 97 5.45 -13.89 -21.34
N GLN A 98 4.55 -13.35 -22.18
CA GLN A 98 4.67 -11.98 -22.70
C GLN A 98 4.62 -10.93 -21.59
N ARG A 99 3.65 -11.01 -20.66
CA ARG A 99 3.52 -10.05 -19.55
C ARG A 99 4.69 -10.13 -18.57
N ASP A 100 5.08 -11.34 -18.17
CA ASP A 100 6.21 -11.55 -17.27
C ASP A 100 7.51 -11.10 -17.94
N GLY A 101 7.64 -11.26 -19.27
CA GLY A 101 8.72 -10.70 -20.07
C GLY A 101 8.77 -9.17 -20.01
N ALA A 102 7.63 -8.50 -20.27
CA ALA A 102 7.52 -7.05 -20.21
C ALA A 102 7.83 -6.49 -18.80
N ILE A 103 7.37 -7.15 -17.73
CA ILE A 103 7.67 -6.76 -16.35
C ILE A 103 9.17 -6.86 -16.06
N ARG A 104 9.84 -7.93 -16.53
CA ARG A 104 11.29 -8.08 -16.38
C ARG A 104 12.08 -7.06 -17.20
N ALA A 105 11.63 -6.75 -18.42
CA ALA A 105 12.23 -5.73 -19.26
C ALA A 105 12.15 -4.34 -18.61
N ARG A 106 10.95 -3.93 -18.17
CA ARG A 106 10.76 -2.66 -17.43
C ARG A 106 11.63 -2.61 -16.17
N ARG A 107 11.70 -3.71 -15.40
CA ARG A 107 12.59 -3.79 -14.23
C ARG A 107 14.05 -3.53 -14.63
N ALA A 108 14.52 -4.14 -15.71
CA ALA A 108 15.90 -3.96 -16.17
C ALA A 108 16.16 -2.51 -16.63
N GLU A 109 15.21 -1.88 -17.31
CA GLU A 109 15.28 -0.47 -17.71
C GLU A 109 15.31 0.46 -16.49
N GLU A 110 14.44 0.25 -15.50
CA GLU A 110 14.41 1.01 -14.25
C GLU A 110 15.70 0.82 -13.44
N GLU A 111 16.24 -0.40 -13.35
CA GLU A 111 17.54 -0.65 -12.69
C GLU A 111 18.69 0.03 -13.44
N ALA A 112 18.67 0.07 -14.78
CA ALA A 112 19.69 0.75 -15.58
C ALA A 112 19.55 2.28 -15.58
N ALA A 113 18.34 2.81 -15.36
CA ALA A 113 18.10 4.24 -15.15
C ALA A 113 18.64 4.66 -13.77
N ALA A 114 18.37 3.87 -12.72
CA ALA A 114 18.89 4.10 -11.37
C ALA A 114 20.43 4.01 -11.29
N ASP A 115 21.07 3.25 -12.17
CA ASP A 115 22.54 3.22 -12.29
C ASP A 115 23.10 4.45 -13.02
N ARG A 116 22.34 5.04 -13.96
CA ARG A 116 22.73 6.23 -14.74
C ARG A 116 22.54 7.53 -13.96
N ASP A 117 21.58 7.55 -13.05
CA ASP A 117 21.35 8.67 -12.14
C ASP A 117 22.41 8.64 -11.02
N LEU A 118 23.63 9.06 -11.37
CA LEU A 118 24.77 9.20 -10.48
C LEU A 118 24.77 10.55 -9.73
N ASN A 119 23.77 11.39 -9.99
CA ASN A 119 23.67 12.70 -9.36
C ASN A 119 23.05 12.57 -7.96
N GLU A 120 23.80 13.09 -6.99
CA GLU A 120 23.30 13.63 -5.70
C GLU A 120 23.06 12.67 -4.53
N ILE A 121 24.04 11.82 -4.23
CA ILE A 121 24.35 11.54 -2.81
C ILE A 121 25.79 11.97 -2.58
N GLY A 122 25.95 13.18 -2.03
CA GLY A 122 27.28 13.68 -1.64
C GLY A 122 27.92 12.72 -0.65
N ASP A 123 29.20 12.41 -0.83
CA ASP A 123 29.90 11.43 0.01
C ASP A 123 30.03 11.90 1.49
N ARG A 124 29.69 13.17 1.76
CA ARG A 124 29.55 13.77 3.11
C ARG A 124 28.43 14.81 3.10
N VAL A 125 27.57 14.74 4.12
CA VAL A 125 26.67 15.84 4.52
C VAL A 125 27.53 16.95 5.14
N ALA A 126 27.47 18.17 4.58
CA ALA A 126 28.18 19.32 5.13
C ALA A 126 27.49 19.82 6.41
N ARG A 127 28.21 19.90 7.53
CA ARG A 127 27.71 20.56 8.75
C ARG A 127 27.57 22.06 8.49
N PRO A 128 26.44 22.71 8.84
CA PRO A 128 26.28 24.15 8.64
C PRO A 128 27.37 24.93 9.39
N ALA A 129 28.06 25.81 8.68
CA ALA A 129 29.22 26.54 9.19
C ALA A 129 28.87 27.70 10.15
N ARG A 130 27.57 28.00 10.34
CA ARG A 130 27.11 29.18 11.07
C ARG A 130 25.84 28.81 11.84
N ILE A 131 25.80 29.19 13.13
CA ILE A 131 24.56 29.23 13.90
C ILE A 131 23.78 30.46 13.39
N ILE A 132 22.59 30.26 12.84
CA ILE A 132 21.75 31.37 12.35
C ILE A 132 21.14 32.07 13.57
N PRO A 133 21.38 33.38 13.80
CA PRO A 133 20.71 34.11 14.87
C PRO A 133 19.27 34.40 14.47
N THR A 134 18.31 34.03 15.32
CA THR A 134 16.89 34.38 15.17
C THR A 134 16.73 35.90 15.34
N ALA A 135 16.28 36.60 14.30
CA ALA A 135 15.94 38.02 14.39
C ALA A 135 14.59 38.21 15.10
N PRO A 136 14.42 39.25 15.95
CA PRO A 136 13.15 39.50 16.63
C PRO A 136 12.22 40.27 15.68
N THR A 137 11.21 39.59 15.14
CA THR A 137 10.08 40.26 14.47
C THR A 137 8.92 40.34 15.46
N SER A 138 8.30 41.51 15.51
CA SER A 138 7.22 41.95 16.40
C SER A 138 6.05 40.97 16.50
N ALA A 139 5.62 40.76 17.75
CA ALA A 139 4.61 39.81 18.20
C ALA A 139 3.22 40.01 17.57
N GLN A 140 2.88 39.18 16.60
CA GLN A 140 1.69 38.34 16.75
C GLN A 140 2.16 37.07 17.45
N GLU A 141 1.38 36.60 18.42
CA GLU A 141 1.66 35.43 19.25
C GLU A 141 1.55 34.14 18.40
N VAL A 142 2.40 34.03 17.38
CA VAL A 142 2.80 32.74 16.85
C VAL A 142 3.69 32.18 17.93
N VAL A 143 3.13 31.25 18.71
CA VAL A 143 3.90 30.42 19.62
C VAL A 143 5.02 29.83 18.76
N ASN A 144 6.21 30.41 18.86
CA ASN A 144 7.41 29.85 18.27
C ASN A 144 7.77 28.66 19.16
N VAL A 145 7.03 27.56 18.95
CA VAL A 145 7.29 26.29 19.61
C VAL A 145 8.66 25.86 19.14
N SER A 146 9.61 25.91 20.06
CA SER A 146 10.91 25.26 19.96
C SER A 146 10.73 23.82 19.44
N GLY A 147 10.88 23.62 18.11
CA GLY A 147 10.82 22.33 17.43
C GLY A 147 9.49 21.60 17.58
N PHE A 148 8.71 21.49 16.50
CA PHE A 148 7.61 20.55 16.46
C PHE A 148 8.12 19.12 16.81
N LYS A 149 7.61 18.54 17.90
CA LYS A 149 7.94 17.19 18.35
C LYS A 149 6.73 16.29 18.14
N PHE A 150 6.90 15.29 17.29
CA PHE A 150 5.85 14.31 17.02
C PHE A 150 5.40 13.60 18.29
N GLU A 151 6.33 13.34 19.20
CA GLU A 151 6.07 12.60 20.44
C GLU A 151 5.11 13.35 21.36
N GLU A 152 5.19 14.68 21.40
CA GLU A 152 4.34 15.51 22.26
C GLU A 152 2.89 15.54 21.74
N ALA A 153 2.71 15.81 20.44
CA ALA A 153 1.41 15.79 19.79
C ALA A 153 0.77 14.39 19.81
N ALA A 154 1.58 13.34 19.60
CA ALA A 154 1.10 11.96 19.70
C ALA A 154 0.74 11.57 21.14
N ALA A 155 1.50 12.02 22.14
CA ALA A 155 1.19 11.77 23.55
C ALA A 155 -0.10 12.48 23.98
N GLU A 156 -0.38 13.69 23.47
CA GLU A 156 -1.65 14.38 23.71
C GLU A 156 -2.83 13.59 23.11
N MET A 157 -2.70 13.13 21.86
CA MET A 157 -3.70 12.29 21.21
C MET A 157 -3.91 10.95 21.96
N GLU A 158 -2.82 10.32 22.43
CA GLU A 158 -2.88 9.08 23.21
C GLU A 158 -3.58 9.30 24.56
N ASN A 159 -3.25 10.40 25.26
CA ASN A 159 -3.89 10.74 26.52
C ASN A 159 -5.38 11.00 26.33
N ALA A 160 -5.76 11.74 25.30
CA ALA A 160 -7.17 11.98 24.96
C ALA A 160 -7.92 10.66 24.74
N ALA A 161 -7.31 9.70 24.02
CA ALA A 161 -7.90 8.38 23.82
C ALA A 161 -8.00 7.55 25.11
N ARG A 162 -7.03 7.67 26.03
CA ARG A 162 -7.04 6.95 27.32
C ARG A 162 -8.12 7.46 28.28
N SER A 163 -8.39 8.76 28.26
CA SER A 163 -9.42 9.38 29.09
C SER A 163 -10.78 9.47 28.40
N TYR A 164 -10.91 8.88 27.20
CA TYR A 164 -12.15 8.96 26.45
C TYR A 164 -13.20 8.00 27.03
N GLU A 165 -14.24 8.58 27.61
CA GLU A 165 -15.42 7.88 28.12
C GLU A 165 -16.64 8.42 27.36
N PRO A 166 -17.05 7.78 26.25
CA PRO A 166 -18.19 8.25 25.48
C PRO A 166 -19.50 8.10 26.25
N ASP A 167 -20.36 9.13 26.19
CA ASP A 167 -21.69 9.11 26.83
C ASP A 167 -22.67 8.18 26.09
N GLY A 168 -22.39 7.85 24.82
CA GLY A 168 -23.18 6.88 24.07
C GLY A 168 -22.76 6.70 22.61
N ASN A 169 -23.42 5.76 21.93
CA ASN A 169 -23.08 5.35 20.56
C ASN A 169 -23.13 6.47 19.52
N MET A 170 -23.92 7.53 19.75
CA MET A 170 -23.99 8.68 18.85
C MET A 170 -22.76 9.57 18.92
N GLU A 171 -22.15 9.71 20.10
CA GLU A 171 -20.90 10.43 20.26
C GLU A 171 -19.75 9.69 19.57
N VAL A 172 -19.71 8.36 19.73
CA VAL A 172 -18.77 7.48 19.04
C VAL A 172 -18.98 7.53 17.52
N LEU A 173 -20.23 7.60 17.05
CA LEU A 173 -20.53 7.75 15.62
C LEU A 173 -19.95 9.06 15.08
N THR A 174 -20.18 10.19 15.76
CA THR A 174 -19.61 11.49 15.35
C THR A 174 -18.09 11.47 15.37
N MET A 175 -17.46 10.79 16.34
CA MET A 175 -16.01 10.62 16.36
C MET A 175 -15.52 9.84 15.14
N ILE A 176 -16.15 8.70 14.81
CA ILE A 176 -15.77 7.85 13.66
C ILE A 176 -16.01 8.59 12.33
N GLU A 177 -17.08 9.39 12.21
CA GLU A 177 -17.36 10.22 11.04
C GLU A 177 -16.25 11.25 10.78
N ASN A 178 -15.63 11.78 11.83
CA ASN A 178 -14.54 12.75 11.72
C ASN A 178 -13.15 12.11 11.60
N LEU A 179 -13.02 10.80 11.83
CA LEU A 179 -11.75 10.08 11.82
C LEU A 179 -10.99 10.19 10.48
N PRO A 180 -11.61 10.05 9.29
CA PRO A 180 -10.89 10.23 8.03
C PRO A 180 -10.26 11.62 7.90
N THR A 181 -10.99 12.67 8.30
CA THR A 181 -10.51 14.06 8.30
C THR A 181 -9.35 14.26 9.27
N ALA A 182 -9.42 13.65 10.46
CA ALA A 182 -8.33 13.69 11.43
C ALA A 182 -7.07 12.99 10.90
N LEU A 183 -7.20 11.80 10.34
CA LEU A 183 -6.08 11.06 9.75
C LEU A 183 -5.49 11.76 8.52
N LEU A 184 -6.32 12.41 7.71
CA LEU A 184 -5.85 13.24 6.59
C LEU A 184 -5.04 14.44 7.10
N SER A 185 -5.44 15.04 8.22
CA SER A 185 -4.69 16.14 8.84
C SER A 185 -3.31 15.67 9.30
N VAL A 186 -3.23 14.49 9.92
CA VAL A 186 -1.95 13.84 10.25
C VAL A 186 -1.14 13.56 8.99
N ALA A 187 -1.72 12.99 7.94
CA ALA A 187 -1.04 12.73 6.67
C ALA A 187 -0.45 14.02 6.06
N ASN A 188 -1.21 15.11 6.09
CA ASN A 188 -0.76 16.41 5.60
C ASN A 188 0.44 16.97 6.38
N THR A 189 0.64 16.62 7.66
CA THR A 189 1.86 17.02 8.39
C THR A 189 3.12 16.46 7.73
N PHE A 190 3.09 15.22 7.25
CA PHE A 190 4.22 14.58 6.57
C PHE A 190 4.44 15.18 5.18
N ARG A 191 3.38 15.55 4.47
CA ARG A 191 3.48 16.30 3.19
C ARG A 191 4.14 17.66 3.40
N ILE A 192 3.67 18.45 4.37
CA ILE A 192 4.24 19.77 4.69
C ILE A 192 5.70 19.65 5.11
N LEU A 193 6.04 18.63 5.89
CA LEU A 193 7.43 18.36 6.27
C LEU A 193 8.26 17.95 5.08
N ALA A 194 7.76 17.12 4.15
CA ALA A 194 8.46 16.80 2.91
C ALA A 194 8.72 18.06 2.05
N GLU A 195 7.73 18.94 1.91
CA GLU A 195 7.85 20.20 1.17
C GLU A 195 8.88 21.14 1.83
N ARG A 196 8.80 21.34 3.15
CA ARG A 196 9.76 22.18 3.89
C ARG A 196 11.14 21.54 4.05
N SER A 197 11.22 20.20 3.96
CA SER A 197 12.47 19.45 4.01
C SER A 197 13.33 19.64 2.76
N ASP A 198 12.76 20.13 1.65
CA ASP A 198 13.52 20.44 0.44
C ASP A 198 14.07 21.89 0.49
N GLU A 199 13.36 22.78 1.20
CA GLU A 199 13.66 24.22 1.24
C GLU A 199 14.48 24.67 2.48
N GLU A 200 14.14 24.18 3.69
CA GLU A 200 14.66 24.71 4.96
C GLU A 200 15.66 23.78 5.67
N PHE A 201 15.59 22.48 5.40
CA PHE A 201 16.45 21.48 6.00
C PHE A 201 17.27 20.82 4.90
N ALA A 202 18.60 20.82 4.96
CA ALA A 202 19.42 20.16 3.95
C ALA A 202 19.38 18.62 4.11
N PHE A 203 18.22 18.00 3.90
CA PHE A 203 18.06 16.56 3.95
C PHE A 203 18.59 15.91 2.66
N GLU A 204 19.13 14.70 2.77
CA GLU A 204 19.37 13.87 1.60
C GLU A 204 18.02 13.49 0.97
N LYS A 205 17.94 13.46 -0.38
CA LYS A 205 16.70 13.17 -1.12
C LYS A 205 15.97 11.90 -0.67
N ASP A 206 16.71 10.92 -0.16
CA ASP A 206 16.17 9.68 0.38
C ASP A 206 15.29 9.89 1.62
N VAL A 207 15.59 10.90 2.44
CA VAL A 207 14.81 11.23 3.65
C VAL A 207 13.50 11.92 3.26
N ALA A 208 13.53 12.86 2.30
CA ALA A 208 12.33 13.47 1.74
C ALA A 208 11.42 12.43 1.07
N GLY A 209 12.00 11.48 0.33
CA GLY A 209 11.28 10.34 -0.25
C GLY A 209 10.65 9.43 0.82
N ALA A 210 11.30 9.25 1.97
CA ALA A 210 10.74 8.50 3.09
C ALA A 210 9.53 9.22 3.73
N PHE A 211 9.54 10.56 3.81
CA PHE A 211 8.37 11.33 4.25
C PHE A 211 7.18 11.18 3.30
N ASP A 212 7.41 11.21 1.98
CA ASP A 212 6.34 10.95 1.00
C ASP A 212 5.82 9.50 1.09
N ASP A 213 6.69 8.51 1.28
CA ASP A 213 6.28 7.12 1.50
C ASP A 213 5.38 6.97 2.75
N ILE A 214 5.68 7.68 3.84
CA ILE A 214 4.85 7.68 5.06
C ILE A 214 3.51 8.39 4.79
N HIS A 215 3.52 9.53 4.11
CA HIS A 215 2.31 10.23 3.69
C HIS A 215 1.39 9.32 2.87
N GLN A 216 1.92 8.60 1.87
CA GLN A 216 1.15 7.63 1.09
C GLN A 216 0.61 6.46 1.92
N GLN A 217 1.35 5.99 2.91
CA GLN A 217 0.87 4.96 3.84
C GLN A 217 -0.29 5.47 4.69
N LEU A 218 -0.21 6.71 5.17
CA LEU A 218 -1.28 7.35 5.93
C LEU A 218 -2.53 7.56 5.08
N LEU A 219 -2.40 7.90 3.79
CA LEU A 219 -3.55 7.98 2.87
C LEU A 219 -4.26 6.63 2.71
N ASN A 220 -3.53 5.51 2.64
CA ASN A 220 -4.19 4.19 2.68
C ASN A 220 -4.94 3.94 4.01
N GLY A 221 -4.47 4.52 5.11
CA GLY A 221 -5.16 4.51 6.40
C GLY A 221 -6.43 5.37 6.40
N VAL A 222 -6.41 6.53 5.72
CA VAL A 222 -7.60 7.36 5.49
C VAL A 222 -8.66 6.57 4.72
N ASP A 223 -8.28 5.92 3.62
CA ASP A 223 -9.19 5.05 2.84
C ASP A 223 -9.80 3.94 3.72
N ALA A 224 -9.01 3.34 4.60
CA ALA A 224 -9.51 2.34 5.54
C ALA A 224 -10.50 2.94 6.55
N ALA A 225 -10.24 4.14 7.06
CA ALA A 225 -11.13 4.84 7.99
C ALA A 225 -12.48 5.22 7.35
N GLU A 226 -12.50 5.56 6.05
CA GLU A 226 -13.75 5.81 5.32
C GLU A 226 -14.69 4.59 5.32
N THR A 227 -14.14 3.38 5.41
CA THR A 227 -14.95 2.15 5.50
C THR A 227 -15.56 1.90 6.88
N LEU A 228 -15.07 2.57 7.94
CA LEU A 228 -15.54 2.38 9.31
C LEU A 228 -16.91 2.99 9.55
N VAL A 229 -17.23 4.14 8.93
CA VAL A 229 -18.53 4.81 9.07
C VAL A 229 -19.68 3.91 8.60
N PRO A 230 -19.69 3.37 7.35
CA PRO A 230 -20.77 2.49 6.92
C PRO A 230 -20.80 1.18 7.71
N LEU A 231 -19.64 0.66 8.14
CA LEU A 231 -19.58 -0.52 9.01
C LEU A 231 -20.28 -0.25 10.35
N PHE A 232 -19.96 0.86 11.01
CA PHE A 232 -20.54 1.23 12.31
C PHE A 232 -22.04 1.46 12.19
N ARG A 233 -22.49 2.20 11.16
CA ARG A 233 -23.92 2.42 10.91
C ARG A 233 -24.68 1.11 10.67
N ASN A 234 -24.09 0.14 9.96
CA ASN A 234 -24.72 -1.16 9.74
C ASN A 234 -24.82 -1.99 11.03
N VAL A 235 -23.76 -2.01 11.85
CA VAL A 235 -23.75 -2.81 13.10
C VAL A 235 -24.67 -2.21 14.16
N HIS A 236 -24.75 -0.87 14.22
CA HIS A 236 -25.52 -0.13 15.23
C HIS A 236 -26.83 0.45 14.68
N GLU A 237 -27.34 -0.06 13.56
CA GLU A 237 -28.53 0.47 12.87
C GLU A 237 -29.72 0.64 13.83
N GLN A 238 -29.97 -0.35 14.69
CA GLN A 238 -31.09 -0.32 15.64
C GLN A 238 -30.95 0.75 16.72
N ASP A 239 -29.72 0.98 17.22
CA ASP A 239 -29.45 1.97 18.25
C ASP A 239 -29.45 3.38 17.65
N ILE A 240 -28.84 3.55 16.49
CA ILE A 240 -28.83 4.80 15.74
C ILE A 240 -30.26 5.19 15.36
N ALA A 241 -31.08 4.25 14.88
CA ALA A 241 -32.48 4.52 14.53
C ALA A 241 -33.31 5.00 15.73
N ARG A 242 -33.03 4.54 16.95
CA ARG A 242 -33.70 5.02 18.18
C ARG A 242 -33.37 6.47 18.50
N HIS A 243 -32.16 6.93 18.16
CA HIS A 243 -31.68 8.29 18.42
C HIS A 243 -31.98 9.27 17.27
N GLU A 244 -31.83 8.84 16.01
CA GLU A 244 -32.10 9.66 14.81
C GLU A 244 -33.60 9.74 14.49
N SER A 245 -34.40 8.75 14.90
CA SER A 245 -35.85 8.72 14.75
C SER A 245 -36.53 8.25 16.04
N PRO A 246 -36.52 9.09 17.11
CA PRO A 246 -37.29 8.79 18.31
C PRO A 246 -38.75 8.60 17.90
N ARG A 247 -39.37 7.49 18.30
CA ARG A 247 -40.80 7.24 18.04
C ARG A 247 -41.62 8.30 18.77
N ASN A 248 -41.86 9.43 18.13
CA ASN A 248 -42.75 10.47 18.63
C ASN A 248 -44.18 10.09 18.27
N GLY A 249 -44.90 9.52 19.24
CA GLY A 249 -46.33 9.25 19.12
C GLY A 249 -46.90 8.64 20.41
N SER A 250 -48.13 9.03 20.75
CA SER A 250 -48.91 8.54 21.90
C SER A 250 -49.14 7.02 21.92
N GLU A 251 -48.71 6.29 20.90
CA GLU A 251 -48.73 4.82 20.85
C GLU A 251 -47.51 4.16 21.52
N ALA A 252 -46.40 4.89 21.74
CA ALA A 252 -45.21 4.35 22.41
C ALA A 252 -45.40 4.19 23.93
N GLU A 253 -46.33 4.95 24.55
CA GLU A 253 -46.61 4.89 26.00
C GLU A 253 -47.41 3.64 26.42
N LYS A 254 -47.96 2.86 25.47
CA LYS A 254 -48.70 1.62 25.79
C LYS A 254 -47.82 0.39 25.98
N GLY A 255 -46.52 0.48 25.69
CA GLY A 255 -45.59 -0.66 25.75
C GLY A 255 -44.91 -0.90 27.11
N TRP A 256 -45.11 -0.01 28.09
CA TRP A 256 -44.47 -0.07 29.42
C TRP A 256 -45.44 -0.45 30.55
N ASN A 257 -46.63 -0.96 30.23
CA ASN A 257 -47.54 -1.53 31.22
C ASN A 257 -47.75 -3.03 30.92
N VAL A 258 -46.78 -3.84 31.33
CA VAL A 258 -46.95 -5.26 31.67
C VAL A 258 -46.20 -5.50 32.98
#